data_AF-D6ZDX2-F1
#
_entry.id   AF-D6ZDX2-F1
#
_cell.length_a   1.000
_cell.length_b   1.000
_cell.length_c   1.000
_cell.angle_alpha   90.00
_cell.angle_beta   90.00
_cell.angle_gamma   90.00
#
_symmetry.space_group_name_H-M   'P 1'
#
loop_
_entity.id
_entity.type
_entity.pdbx_description
1 polymer ?
#
loop_
_entity_poly.entity_id
_entity_poly.type
_entity_poly.pdbx_seq_one_letter_code
_entity_poly.pdbx_strand_id
1 'polypeptide(L)'
;MAPITVDWTVLSRAAGTYSTAHDSAGKAISALVSTLNENWGCAGKCDIAKKFTKDYDPAASEAVKAGANIANAYGKMHDLLAHTAVNHQNAESAAKTPPGANVSAPANVGHYTPPAFRGAYGQGIDAPTGWSVVAPLLTGHDWPDGDPAKLRALGTAWRAAASSLRATSTATCTAGTEITEQESPEIDQAAAQVELVSNTVEDTASLYEKLASGCDRFAQDVEDTQNKIRSALKTVAICAGVGLVVGGILGGLAGTVVEPGGGTIAGGVGGGAEGASIGGGALAASAAAEILPFLITLDTAVIADSAIIGSVVGGAIGGVGHALDDLLNSTATVYMATAAGSNPRSGLHEPIPAPKTLEGFPDAKPDKKKTPVRGGGSLRPRWKDKKGKIYEWDSKKGTVEKYSKDGKTHEGEFDPKTGEQVGKPVPGRTVEK
;
A
#
# COMPACT_ATOMS: atom_id res chain seq x y z
N MET A 1 -43.62 -9.01 -7.51
CA MET A 1 -42.33 -9.13 -6.80
C MET A 1 -41.59 -10.22 -7.54
N ALA A 2 -40.41 -9.94 -8.08
CA ALA A 2 -39.58 -11.00 -8.65
C ALA A 2 -39.26 -12.01 -7.51
N PRO A 3 -39.28 -13.32 -7.77
CA PRO A 3 -38.91 -14.32 -6.77
C PRO A 3 -37.46 -14.10 -6.35
N ILE A 4 -37.22 -14.03 -5.03
CA ILE A 4 -35.86 -14.01 -4.48
C ILE A 4 -35.32 -15.42 -4.61
N THR A 5 -34.30 -15.61 -5.46
CA THR A 5 -33.64 -16.89 -5.66
C THR A 5 -32.19 -16.72 -5.23
N VAL A 6 -31.93 -16.97 -3.94
CA VAL A 6 -30.59 -16.94 -3.37
C VAL A 6 -30.21 -18.33 -2.91
N ASP A 7 -29.21 -18.91 -3.55
CA ASP A 7 -28.61 -20.17 -3.13
C ASP A 7 -27.62 -19.90 -1.99
N TRP A 8 -28.03 -20.24 -0.77
CA TRP A 8 -27.19 -20.08 0.42
C TRP A 8 -25.88 -20.88 0.35
N THR A 9 -25.82 -21.95 -0.46
CA THR A 9 -24.60 -22.74 -0.62
C THR A 9 -23.54 -22.00 -1.44
N VAL A 10 -23.96 -21.19 -2.42
CA VAL A 10 -23.07 -20.31 -3.18
C VAL A 10 -22.46 -19.25 -2.27
N LEU A 11 -23.30 -18.59 -1.44
CA LEU A 11 -22.82 -17.61 -0.46
C LEU A 11 -21.87 -18.22 0.56
N SER A 12 -22.18 -19.43 1.06
CA SER A 12 -21.30 -20.14 2.00
C SER A 12 -19.97 -20.54 1.35
N ARG A 13 -19.96 -20.94 0.08
CA ARG A 13 -18.73 -21.25 -0.67
C ARG A 13 -17.89 -19.98 -0.87
N ALA A 14 -18.50 -18.90 -1.31
CA ALA A 14 -17.83 -17.62 -1.46
C ALA A 14 -17.22 -17.13 -0.15
N ALA A 15 -17.95 -17.23 0.97
CA ALA A 15 -17.43 -16.93 2.30
C ALA A 15 -16.18 -17.76 2.62
N GLY A 16 -16.15 -19.05 2.29
CA GLY A 16 -14.97 -19.91 2.45
C GLY A 16 -13.75 -19.41 1.65
N THR A 17 -13.96 -18.92 0.43
CA THR A 17 -12.90 -18.30 -0.39
C THR A 17 -12.34 -17.04 0.28
N TYR A 18 -13.21 -16.17 0.82
CA TYR A 18 -12.79 -14.96 1.53
C TYR A 18 -12.02 -15.26 2.83
N SER A 19 -12.41 -16.30 3.59
CA SER A 19 -11.65 -16.76 4.75
C SER A 19 -10.27 -17.29 4.35
N THR A 20 -10.17 -18.05 3.26
CA THR A 20 -8.89 -18.52 2.72
C THR A 20 -8.01 -17.36 2.27
N ALA A 21 -8.61 -16.33 1.66
CA ALA A 21 -7.92 -15.11 1.23
C ALA A 21 -7.40 -14.30 2.43
N HIS A 22 -8.17 -14.18 3.51
CA HIS A 22 -7.73 -13.57 4.78
C HIS A 22 -6.46 -14.25 5.31
N ASP A 23 -6.49 -15.58 5.48
CA ASP A 23 -5.36 -16.35 6.00
C ASP A 23 -4.13 -16.24 5.11
N SER A 24 -4.33 -16.28 3.79
CA SER A 24 -3.25 -16.22 2.79
C SER A 24 -2.60 -14.84 2.76
N ALA A 25 -3.39 -13.77 2.80
CA ALA A 25 -2.88 -12.40 2.87
C ALA A 25 -2.12 -12.17 4.20
N GLY A 26 -2.68 -12.60 5.33
CA GLY A 26 -2.02 -12.50 6.64
C GLY A 26 -0.66 -13.23 6.68
N LYS A 27 -0.59 -14.44 6.12
CA LYS A 27 0.67 -15.20 5.99
C LYS A 27 1.68 -14.48 5.10
N ALA A 28 1.25 -13.93 3.96
CA ALA A 28 2.13 -13.19 3.05
C ALA A 28 2.75 -11.96 3.73
N ILE A 29 1.94 -11.20 4.49
CA ILE A 29 2.42 -10.02 5.23
C ILE A 29 3.35 -10.43 6.39
N SER A 30 3.03 -11.51 7.09
CA SER A 30 3.90 -12.03 8.15
C SER A 30 5.26 -12.49 7.61
N ALA A 31 5.28 -13.16 6.46
CA ALA A 31 6.51 -13.60 5.79
C ALA A 31 7.35 -12.40 5.29
N LEU A 32 6.69 -11.39 4.71
CA LEU A 32 7.31 -10.12 4.36
C LEU A 32 8.00 -9.51 5.58
N VAL A 33 7.25 -9.29 6.67
CA VAL A 33 7.76 -8.69 7.91
C VAL A 33 8.91 -9.50 8.53
N SER A 34 8.86 -10.84 8.49
CA SER A 34 9.98 -11.69 8.91
C SER A 34 11.25 -11.35 8.12
N THR A 35 11.13 -11.27 6.79
CA THR A 35 12.27 -10.98 5.92
C THR A 35 12.82 -9.57 6.13
N LEU A 36 11.93 -8.57 6.32
CA LEU A 36 12.34 -7.20 6.66
C LEU A 36 13.13 -7.17 7.99
N ASN A 37 12.67 -7.91 8.99
CA ASN A 37 13.36 -8.01 10.29
C ASN A 37 14.67 -8.79 10.22
N GLU A 38 14.77 -9.86 9.44
CA GLU A 38 16.01 -10.61 9.23
C GLU A 38 17.10 -9.75 8.58
N ASN A 39 16.68 -8.84 7.71
CA ASN A 39 17.55 -7.96 6.93
C ASN A 39 17.57 -6.51 7.45
N TRP A 40 17.21 -6.29 8.72
CA TRP A 40 17.13 -4.94 9.28
C TRP A 40 18.48 -4.21 9.26
N GLY A 41 18.42 -2.88 9.14
CA GLY A 41 19.63 -2.05 9.14
C GLY A 41 20.51 -2.19 7.89
N CYS A 42 20.03 -2.84 6.83
CA CYS A 42 20.80 -3.09 5.62
C CYS A 42 21.09 -1.86 4.76
N ALA A 43 20.39 -0.74 4.95
CA ALA A 43 20.70 0.48 4.23
C ALA A 43 22.01 1.12 4.72
N GLY A 44 22.45 0.80 5.94
CA GLY A 44 23.63 1.37 6.57
C GLY A 44 23.33 2.56 7.48
N LYS A 45 24.40 3.26 7.90
CA LYS A 45 24.37 4.41 8.83
C LYS A 45 25.00 5.68 8.25
N CYS A 46 25.57 5.60 7.04
CA CYS A 46 26.12 6.74 6.31
C CYS A 46 25.03 7.76 5.92
N ASP A 47 25.45 8.96 5.52
CA ASP A 47 24.51 10.03 5.16
C ASP A 47 23.59 9.69 3.98
N ILE A 48 24.05 8.92 3.00
CA ILE A 48 23.19 8.43 1.91
C ILE A 48 22.12 7.44 2.41
N ALA A 49 22.44 6.63 3.42
CA ALA A 49 21.49 5.70 4.03
C ALA A 49 20.37 6.49 4.70
N LYS A 50 20.71 7.54 5.46
CA LYS A 50 19.72 8.46 6.06
C LYS A 50 18.79 9.07 5.04
N LYS A 51 19.33 9.48 3.88
CA LYS A 51 18.52 10.08 2.79
C LYS A 51 17.53 9.06 2.21
N PHE A 52 17.98 7.84 1.93
CA PHE A 52 17.11 6.76 1.44
C PHE A 52 16.01 6.39 2.47
N THR A 53 16.41 6.14 3.72
CA THR A 53 15.52 5.61 4.75
C THR A 53 14.53 6.64 5.28
N LYS A 54 14.81 7.94 5.11
CA LYS A 54 13.86 9.04 5.40
C LYS A 54 12.51 8.81 4.74
N ASP A 55 12.50 8.34 3.50
CA ASP A 55 11.27 8.11 2.73
C ASP A 55 10.89 6.62 2.72
N TYR A 56 11.87 5.71 2.66
CA TYR A 56 11.62 4.27 2.61
C TYR A 56 10.98 3.70 3.89
N ASP A 57 11.54 3.99 5.07
CA ASP A 57 11.08 3.34 6.32
C ASP A 57 9.62 3.70 6.67
N PRO A 58 9.18 4.97 6.59
CA PRO A 58 7.77 5.31 6.78
C PRO A 58 6.87 4.67 5.72
N ALA A 59 7.30 4.66 4.45
CA ALA A 59 6.54 4.06 3.36
C ALA A 59 6.33 2.56 3.56
N ALA A 60 7.39 1.84 3.95
CA ALA A 60 7.35 0.43 4.28
C ALA A 60 6.39 0.13 5.44
N SER A 61 6.42 0.95 6.49
CA SER A 61 5.52 0.80 7.65
C SER A 61 4.05 0.91 7.24
N GLU A 62 3.71 1.94 6.48
CA GLU A 62 2.35 2.14 6.01
C GLU A 62 1.90 1.08 4.99
N ALA A 63 2.80 0.61 4.14
CA ALA A 63 2.53 -0.47 3.19
C ALA A 63 2.18 -1.79 3.91
N VAL A 64 2.86 -2.12 5.01
CA VAL A 64 2.52 -3.29 5.85
C VAL A 64 1.12 -3.15 6.47
N LYS A 65 0.76 -1.95 6.94
CA LYS A 65 -0.59 -1.68 7.49
C LYS A 65 -1.67 -1.80 6.41
N ALA A 66 -1.42 -1.27 5.20
CA ALA A 66 -2.34 -1.39 4.07
C ALA A 66 -2.61 -2.85 3.72
N GLY A 67 -1.57 -3.69 3.66
CA GLY A 67 -1.74 -5.13 3.49
C GLY A 67 -2.59 -5.76 4.59
N ALA A 68 -2.36 -5.39 5.85
CA ALA A 68 -3.14 -5.92 6.96
C ALA A 68 -4.62 -5.53 6.88
N ASN A 69 -4.92 -4.30 6.46
CA ASN A 69 -6.28 -3.85 6.22
C ASN A 69 -6.98 -4.66 5.12
N ILE A 70 -6.26 -5.04 4.06
CA ILE A 70 -6.79 -5.96 3.03
C ILE A 70 -7.12 -7.33 3.63
N ALA A 71 -6.21 -7.92 4.41
CA ALA A 71 -6.47 -9.20 5.07
C ALA A 71 -7.74 -9.11 5.94
N ASN A 72 -7.87 -8.04 6.72
CA ASN A 72 -9.04 -7.79 7.55
C ASN A 72 -10.32 -7.55 6.73
N ALA A 73 -10.23 -6.87 5.59
CA ALA A 73 -11.35 -6.68 4.67
C ALA A 73 -11.86 -8.02 4.10
N TYR A 74 -10.95 -8.94 3.76
CA TYR A 74 -11.35 -10.30 3.39
C TYR A 74 -12.06 -11.04 4.51
N GLY A 75 -11.55 -10.95 5.74
CA GLY A 75 -12.23 -11.51 6.92
C GLY A 75 -13.63 -10.92 7.11
N LYS A 76 -13.78 -9.62 6.87
CA LYS A 76 -15.06 -8.95 6.98
C LYS A 76 -16.06 -9.35 5.90
N MET A 77 -15.59 -9.49 4.66
CA MET A 77 -16.39 -10.03 3.56
C MET A 77 -16.84 -11.47 3.84
N HIS A 78 -15.96 -12.30 4.43
CA HIS A 78 -16.35 -13.62 4.92
C HIS A 78 -17.49 -13.53 5.94
N ASP A 79 -17.35 -12.73 6.99
CA ASP A 79 -18.37 -12.62 8.04
C ASP A 79 -19.72 -12.21 7.45
N LEU A 80 -19.75 -11.18 6.60
CA LEU A 80 -20.98 -10.71 5.95
C LEU A 80 -21.64 -11.80 5.11
N LEU A 81 -20.87 -12.51 4.28
CA LEU A 81 -21.39 -13.57 3.42
C LEU A 81 -21.85 -14.81 4.21
N ALA A 82 -21.09 -15.23 5.22
CA ALA A 82 -21.42 -16.39 6.03
C ALA A 82 -22.69 -16.16 6.85
N HIS A 83 -22.85 -14.98 7.46
CA HIS A 83 -24.09 -14.63 8.18
C HIS A 83 -25.27 -14.53 7.21
N THR A 84 -25.08 -13.95 6.03
CA THR A 84 -26.13 -13.88 4.99
C THR A 84 -26.55 -15.28 4.53
N ALA A 85 -25.60 -16.20 4.32
CA ALA A 85 -25.89 -17.59 3.98
C ALA A 85 -26.75 -18.28 5.05
N VAL A 86 -26.40 -18.13 6.34
CA VAL A 86 -27.18 -18.69 7.45
C VAL A 86 -28.58 -18.09 7.52
N ASN A 87 -28.73 -16.78 7.26
CA ASN A 87 -30.05 -16.13 7.20
C ASN A 87 -30.93 -16.74 6.11
N HIS A 88 -30.39 -16.96 4.89
CA HIS A 88 -31.13 -17.62 3.82
C HIS A 88 -31.44 -19.08 4.13
N GLN A 89 -30.50 -19.82 4.73
CA GLN A 89 -30.70 -21.21 5.13
C GLN A 89 -31.81 -21.35 6.18
N ASN A 90 -31.85 -20.45 7.17
CA ASN A 90 -32.87 -20.44 8.21
C ASN A 90 -34.24 -20.05 7.64
N ALA A 91 -34.31 -19.08 6.73
CA ALA A 91 -35.54 -18.72 6.03
C ALA A 91 -36.11 -19.90 5.22
N GLU A 92 -35.26 -20.61 4.48
CA GLU A 92 -35.64 -21.80 3.72
C GLU A 92 -36.10 -22.94 4.64
N SER A 93 -35.42 -23.13 5.76
CA SER A 93 -35.79 -24.16 6.74
C SER A 93 -37.13 -23.86 7.41
N ALA A 94 -37.42 -22.58 7.71
CA ALA A 94 -38.68 -22.14 8.28
C ALA A 94 -39.87 -22.29 7.32
N ALA A 95 -39.63 -22.27 6.00
CA ALA A 95 -40.66 -22.46 4.98
C ALA A 95 -41.12 -23.92 4.81
N LYS A 96 -40.38 -24.89 5.37
CA LYS A 96 -40.75 -26.32 5.32
C LYS A 96 -41.95 -26.64 6.21
N THR A 97 -42.66 -27.72 5.90
CA THR A 97 -43.76 -28.25 6.73
C THR A 97 -43.48 -29.71 7.13
N PRO A 98 -43.15 -30.01 8.40
CA PRO A 98 -42.95 -29.06 9.50
C PRO A 98 -41.69 -28.19 9.31
N PRO A 99 -41.62 -27.00 9.95
CA PRO A 99 -40.43 -26.17 9.92
C PRO A 99 -39.19 -26.93 10.42
N GLY A 100 -38.06 -26.75 9.72
CA GLY A 100 -36.77 -27.25 10.18
C GLY A 100 -36.22 -26.44 11.35
N ALA A 101 -35.21 -26.98 12.03
CA ALA A 101 -34.49 -26.25 13.08
C ALA A 101 -33.61 -25.14 12.48
N ASN A 102 -33.50 -24.02 13.19
CA ASN A 102 -32.57 -22.94 12.82
C ASN A 102 -31.12 -23.35 13.09
N VAL A 103 -30.23 -22.94 12.20
CA VAL A 103 -28.77 -23.02 12.35
C VAL A 103 -28.28 -21.78 13.09
N SER A 104 -27.29 -21.97 13.98
CA SER A 104 -26.66 -20.89 14.75
C SER A 104 -25.80 -19.98 13.87
N ALA A 105 -25.50 -18.77 14.38
CA ALA A 105 -24.58 -17.86 13.72
C ALA A 105 -23.18 -18.49 13.52
N PRO A 106 -22.52 -18.24 12.38
CA PRO A 106 -21.16 -18.70 12.15
C PRO A 106 -20.18 -17.90 13.02
N ALA A 107 -19.01 -18.47 13.28
CA ALA A 107 -17.92 -17.75 13.95
C ALA A 107 -17.35 -16.68 13.00
N ASN A 108 -17.03 -15.51 13.55
CA ASN A 108 -16.37 -14.46 12.78
C ASN A 108 -14.88 -14.74 12.64
N VAL A 109 -14.30 -14.30 11.53
CA VAL A 109 -12.85 -14.35 11.31
C VAL A 109 -12.14 -13.38 12.26
N GLY A 110 -11.03 -13.83 12.84
CA GLY A 110 -10.22 -13.03 13.76
C GLY A 110 -9.56 -11.85 13.06
N HIS A 111 -9.34 -10.76 13.82
CA HIS A 111 -8.59 -9.62 13.31
C HIS A 111 -7.10 -9.97 13.17
N TYR A 112 -6.53 -9.69 12.00
CA TYR A 112 -5.10 -9.79 11.75
C TYR A 112 -4.40 -8.50 12.15
N THR A 113 -3.49 -8.60 13.10
CA THR A 113 -2.59 -7.51 13.50
C THR A 113 -1.22 -7.74 12.88
N PRO A 114 -0.72 -6.82 12.02
CA PRO A 114 0.60 -6.99 11.42
C PRO A 114 1.69 -6.90 12.51
N PRO A 115 2.74 -7.74 12.46
CA PRO A 115 3.87 -7.60 13.36
C PRO A 115 4.64 -6.30 13.07
N ALA A 116 5.23 -5.72 14.11
CA ALA A 116 6.18 -4.62 13.93
C ALA A 116 7.48 -5.14 13.30
N PHE A 117 8.15 -4.27 12.53
CA PHE A 117 9.47 -4.56 11.99
C PHE A 117 10.43 -3.41 12.21
N ARG A 118 11.73 -3.72 12.16
CA ARG A 118 12.82 -2.77 12.22
C ARG A 118 13.04 -2.16 10.84
N GLY A 119 13.30 -0.85 10.78
CA GLY A 119 13.61 -0.16 9.52
C GLY A 119 14.92 -0.63 8.86
N ALA A 120 15.13 -0.18 7.62
CA ALA A 120 16.33 -0.45 6.85
C ALA A 120 17.54 0.38 7.32
N TYR A 121 17.34 1.48 8.05
CA TYR A 121 18.45 2.27 8.61
C TYR A 121 19.16 1.53 9.76
N GLY A 122 20.50 1.39 9.69
CA GLY A 122 21.25 0.74 10.78
C GLY A 122 22.57 0.08 10.39
N GLN A 123 22.78 -1.14 10.91
CA GLN A 123 24.03 -1.92 11.00
C GLN A 123 25.22 -1.44 10.16
N GLY A 124 25.04 -1.41 8.84
CA GLY A 124 26.08 -1.11 7.87
C GLY A 124 27.19 -2.16 7.81
N ILE A 125 27.98 -2.10 6.74
CA ILE A 125 29.17 -2.95 6.55
C ILE A 125 30.43 -2.13 6.78
N ASP A 126 31.50 -2.79 7.25
CA ASP A 126 32.77 -2.11 7.51
C ASP A 126 33.40 -1.53 6.24
N ALA A 127 34.07 -0.39 6.40
CA ALA A 127 34.84 0.23 5.32
C ALA A 127 36.01 -0.67 4.88
N PRO A 128 36.36 -0.66 3.60
CA PRO A 128 37.48 -1.44 3.09
C PRO A 128 38.82 -0.91 3.62
N THR A 129 39.82 -1.79 3.71
CA THR A 129 41.20 -1.40 4.01
C THR A 129 41.66 -0.27 3.08
N GLY A 130 42.28 0.76 3.67
CA GLY A 130 42.74 1.95 2.93
C GLY A 130 41.73 3.11 2.89
N TRP A 131 40.47 2.88 3.26
CA TRP A 131 39.47 3.96 3.31
C TRP A 131 39.90 5.14 4.21
N SER A 132 40.50 4.85 5.37
CA SER A 132 40.95 5.88 6.31
C SER A 132 42.03 6.82 5.75
N VAL A 133 42.69 6.43 4.66
CA VAL A 133 43.72 7.24 3.98
C VAL A 133 43.09 8.23 3.01
N VAL A 134 41.98 7.86 2.37
CA VAL A 134 41.29 8.72 1.39
C VAL A 134 40.16 9.53 2.01
N ALA A 135 39.53 9.05 3.08
CA ALA A 135 38.39 9.70 3.73
C ALA A 135 38.63 11.17 4.12
N PRO A 136 39.81 11.58 4.64
CA PRO A 136 40.07 12.99 4.95
C PRO A 136 40.04 13.92 3.72
N LEU A 137 40.27 13.38 2.52
CA LEU A 137 40.27 14.12 1.26
C LEU A 137 38.89 14.19 0.62
N LEU A 138 37.94 13.37 1.08
CA LEU A 138 36.56 13.28 0.62
C LEU A 138 35.62 13.99 1.60
N THR A 139 35.97 15.22 1.98
CA THR A 139 35.21 15.99 2.99
C THR A 139 33.73 16.07 2.60
N GLY A 140 32.85 15.63 3.51
CA GLY A 140 31.40 15.64 3.30
C GLY A 140 30.83 14.36 2.68
N HIS A 141 31.65 13.34 2.43
CA HIS A 141 31.17 12.03 1.96
C HIS A 141 31.66 10.88 2.84
N ASP A 142 30.75 9.96 3.12
CA ASP A 142 31.01 8.75 3.90
C ASP A 142 31.25 7.53 3.00
N TRP A 143 31.80 6.47 3.60
CA TRP A 143 31.77 5.14 2.98
C TRP A 143 30.30 4.69 2.82
N PRO A 144 29.86 4.30 1.60
CA PRO A 144 28.50 3.81 1.38
C PRO A 144 28.33 2.44 2.03
N ASP A 145 27.92 2.43 3.29
CA ASP A 145 27.99 1.26 4.16
C ASP A 145 26.75 0.34 4.10
N GLY A 146 25.87 0.48 3.10
CA GLY A 146 24.77 -0.45 2.90
C GLY A 146 25.22 -1.87 2.54
N ASP A 147 24.32 -2.84 2.75
CA ASP A 147 24.48 -4.25 2.36
C ASP A 147 23.60 -4.55 1.13
N PRO A 148 24.16 -4.59 -0.09
CA PRO A 148 23.40 -4.79 -1.33
C PRO A 148 22.64 -6.12 -1.39
N ALA A 149 23.19 -7.18 -0.79
CA ALA A 149 22.54 -8.49 -0.80
C ALA A 149 21.26 -8.48 0.04
N LYS A 150 21.35 -7.89 1.25
CA LYS A 150 20.19 -7.72 2.14
C LYS A 150 19.15 -6.77 1.56
N LEU A 151 19.57 -5.68 0.91
CA LEU A 151 18.65 -4.76 0.23
C LEU A 151 17.86 -5.48 -0.89
N ARG A 152 18.51 -6.29 -1.73
CA ARG A 152 17.82 -7.10 -2.75
C ARG A 152 16.90 -8.18 -2.13
N ALA A 153 17.23 -8.68 -0.95
CA ALA A 153 16.34 -9.58 -0.20
C ALA A 153 15.04 -8.87 0.22
N LEU A 154 15.12 -7.61 0.67
CA LEU A 154 13.92 -6.78 0.90
C LEU A 154 13.11 -6.64 -0.40
N GLY A 155 13.79 -6.31 -1.51
CA GLY A 155 13.15 -6.17 -2.82
C GLY A 155 12.38 -7.42 -3.24
N THR A 156 12.99 -8.60 -3.08
CA THR A 156 12.36 -9.89 -3.35
C THR A 156 11.12 -10.12 -2.48
N ALA A 157 11.20 -9.82 -1.18
CA ALA A 157 10.10 -10.02 -0.25
C ALA A 157 8.87 -9.14 -0.58
N TRP A 158 9.09 -7.88 -0.94
CA TRP A 158 8.03 -6.97 -1.36
C TRP A 158 7.28 -7.49 -2.60
N ARG A 159 8.00 -7.96 -3.62
CA ARG A 159 7.38 -8.53 -4.85
C ARG A 159 6.63 -9.82 -4.58
N ALA A 160 7.17 -10.67 -3.70
CA ALA A 160 6.51 -11.90 -3.30
C ALA A 160 5.16 -11.60 -2.63
N ALA A 161 5.13 -10.64 -1.70
CA ALA A 161 3.90 -10.21 -1.05
C ALA A 161 2.91 -9.56 -2.03
N ALA A 162 3.37 -8.73 -2.96
CA ALA A 162 2.54 -8.13 -4.01
C ALA A 162 1.85 -9.21 -4.87
N SER A 163 2.63 -10.23 -5.28
CA SER A 163 2.13 -11.37 -6.06
C SER A 163 1.11 -12.19 -5.28
N SER A 164 1.34 -12.42 -3.98
CA SER A 164 0.38 -13.11 -3.11
C SER A 164 -0.93 -12.35 -2.97
N LEU A 165 -0.90 -11.03 -2.77
CA LEU A 165 -2.12 -10.21 -2.68
C LEU A 165 -2.92 -10.24 -4.00
N ARG A 166 -2.27 -10.13 -5.15
CA ARG A 166 -2.96 -10.23 -6.46
C ARG A 166 -3.59 -11.61 -6.67
N ALA A 167 -2.92 -12.67 -6.22
CA ALA A 167 -3.47 -14.02 -6.26
C ALA A 167 -4.72 -14.17 -5.38
N THR A 168 -4.72 -13.63 -4.15
CA THR A 168 -5.92 -13.63 -3.31
C THR A 168 -7.05 -12.83 -3.93
N SER A 169 -6.75 -11.67 -4.55
CA SER A 169 -7.76 -10.86 -5.23
C SER A 169 -8.39 -11.58 -6.41
N THR A 170 -7.60 -12.32 -7.19
CA THR A 170 -8.13 -13.11 -8.31
C THR A 170 -9.14 -14.14 -7.81
N ALA A 171 -8.81 -14.88 -6.75
CA ALA A 171 -9.71 -15.86 -6.15
C ALA A 171 -11.00 -15.22 -5.61
N THR A 172 -10.90 -14.07 -4.94
CA THR A 172 -12.08 -13.36 -4.39
C THR A 172 -12.93 -12.69 -5.46
N CYS A 173 -12.35 -12.23 -6.56
CA CYS A 173 -13.10 -11.71 -7.70
C CYS A 173 -13.91 -12.81 -8.39
N THR A 174 -13.34 -14.02 -8.56
CA THR A 174 -14.09 -15.18 -9.06
C THR A 174 -15.27 -15.52 -8.16
N ALA A 175 -15.06 -15.55 -6.83
CA ALA A 175 -16.16 -15.73 -5.88
C ALA A 175 -17.18 -14.58 -5.94
N GLY A 176 -16.72 -13.35 -6.21
CA GLY A 176 -17.55 -12.18 -6.46
C GLY A 176 -18.52 -12.36 -7.62
N THR A 177 -18.06 -12.94 -8.74
CA THR A 177 -18.92 -13.25 -9.88
C THR A 177 -20.07 -14.18 -9.50
N GLU A 178 -19.80 -15.24 -8.74
CA GLU A 178 -20.83 -16.18 -8.27
C GLU A 178 -21.87 -15.50 -7.36
N ILE A 179 -21.45 -14.51 -6.55
CA ILE A 179 -22.36 -13.70 -5.73
C ILE A 179 -23.24 -12.82 -6.62
N THR A 180 -22.68 -12.21 -7.66
CA THR A 180 -23.42 -11.30 -8.56
C THR A 180 -24.44 -11.98 -9.45
N GLU A 181 -24.36 -13.31 -9.59
CA GLU A 181 -25.33 -14.12 -10.33
C GLU A 181 -26.60 -14.44 -9.54
N GLN A 182 -26.63 -14.16 -8.22
CA GLN A 182 -27.83 -14.36 -7.40
C GLN A 182 -28.90 -13.28 -7.68
N GLU A 183 -30.13 -13.44 -7.21
CA GLU A 183 -31.18 -12.40 -7.32
C GLU A 183 -31.60 -11.87 -5.93
N SER A 184 -30.97 -10.77 -5.48
CA SER A 184 -31.27 -10.14 -4.19
C SER A 184 -30.91 -8.64 -4.12
N PRO A 185 -31.61 -7.81 -3.32
CA PRO A 185 -31.27 -6.39 -3.12
C PRO A 185 -29.88 -6.12 -2.55
N GLU A 186 -29.25 -7.09 -1.91
CA GLU A 186 -27.94 -7.00 -1.24
C GLU A 186 -26.76 -7.21 -2.21
N ILE A 187 -27.02 -7.68 -3.42
CA ILE A 187 -25.98 -8.06 -4.40
C ILE A 187 -25.24 -6.86 -4.96
N ASP A 188 -25.95 -5.77 -5.27
CA ASP A 188 -25.33 -4.54 -5.77
C ASP A 188 -24.32 -3.98 -4.75
N GLN A 189 -24.63 -4.09 -3.45
CA GLN A 189 -23.75 -3.68 -2.38
C GLN A 189 -22.55 -4.63 -2.26
N ALA A 190 -22.78 -5.95 -2.31
CA ALA A 190 -21.70 -6.93 -2.29
C ALA A 190 -20.73 -6.73 -3.47
N ALA A 191 -21.24 -6.51 -4.68
CA ALA A 191 -20.46 -6.25 -5.89
C ALA A 191 -19.55 -5.02 -5.73
N ALA A 192 -20.11 -3.91 -5.21
CA ALA A 192 -19.34 -2.70 -4.94
C ALA A 192 -18.21 -2.94 -3.93
N GLN A 193 -18.43 -3.76 -2.91
CA GLN A 193 -17.39 -4.12 -1.93
C GLN A 193 -16.31 -5.02 -2.53
N VAL A 194 -16.67 -5.98 -3.41
CA VAL A 194 -15.67 -6.77 -4.15
C VAL A 194 -14.78 -5.86 -4.99
N GLU A 195 -15.37 -4.92 -5.73
CA GLU A 195 -14.63 -3.97 -6.57
C GLU A 195 -13.70 -3.09 -5.72
N LEU A 196 -14.21 -2.52 -4.64
CA LEU A 196 -13.44 -1.70 -3.69
C LEU A 196 -12.21 -2.44 -3.14
N VAL A 197 -12.39 -3.67 -2.66
CA VAL A 197 -11.29 -4.49 -2.12
C VAL A 197 -10.30 -4.84 -3.22
N SER A 198 -10.75 -5.18 -4.43
CA SER A 198 -9.86 -5.51 -5.56
C SER A 198 -8.99 -4.32 -6.01
N ASN A 199 -9.56 -3.12 -6.07
CA ASN A 199 -8.82 -1.89 -6.39
C ASN A 199 -7.78 -1.59 -5.31
N THR A 200 -8.18 -1.74 -4.03
CA THR A 200 -7.28 -1.53 -2.89
C THR A 200 -6.10 -2.51 -2.89
N VAL A 201 -6.35 -3.76 -3.31
CA VAL A 201 -5.28 -4.76 -3.49
C VAL A 201 -4.30 -4.32 -4.57
N GLU A 202 -4.77 -3.87 -5.74
CA GLU A 202 -3.88 -3.47 -6.82
C GLU A 202 -3.05 -2.24 -6.47
N ASP A 203 -3.65 -1.23 -5.81
CA ASP A 203 -2.93 -0.05 -5.32
C ASP A 203 -1.83 -0.43 -4.33
N THR A 204 -2.15 -1.34 -3.40
CA THR A 204 -1.20 -1.82 -2.38
C THR A 204 -0.09 -2.67 -3.00
N ALA A 205 -0.43 -3.59 -3.91
CA ALA A 205 0.54 -4.42 -4.62
C ALA A 205 1.48 -3.56 -5.50
N SER A 206 0.94 -2.52 -6.14
CA SER A 206 1.72 -1.53 -6.88
C SER A 206 2.66 -0.72 -5.98
N LEU A 207 2.24 -0.37 -4.76
CA LEU A 207 3.14 0.25 -3.76
C LEU A 207 4.28 -0.72 -3.37
N TYR A 208 3.99 -2.00 -3.18
CA TYR A 208 4.98 -3.01 -2.83
C TYR A 208 6.04 -3.15 -3.94
N GLU A 209 5.63 -3.18 -5.21
CA GLU A 209 6.56 -3.21 -6.35
C GLU A 209 7.48 -1.97 -6.43
N LYS A 210 6.97 -0.80 -6.04
CA LYS A 210 7.75 0.44 -6.00
C LYS A 210 8.77 0.43 -4.87
N LEU A 211 8.37 -0.04 -3.67
CA LEU A 211 9.29 -0.27 -2.55
C LEU A 211 10.37 -1.29 -2.93
N ALA A 212 9.99 -2.36 -3.63
CA ALA A 212 10.93 -3.37 -4.12
C ALA A 212 11.96 -2.76 -5.07
N SER A 213 11.48 -1.99 -6.04
CA SER A 213 12.34 -1.34 -7.04
C SER A 213 13.27 -0.29 -6.40
N GLY A 214 12.80 0.42 -5.37
CA GLY A 214 13.64 1.32 -4.58
C GLY A 214 14.77 0.60 -3.84
N CYS A 215 14.50 -0.59 -3.27
CA CYS A 215 15.54 -1.41 -2.65
C CYS A 215 16.59 -1.87 -3.65
N ASP A 216 16.16 -2.32 -4.84
CA ASP A 216 17.08 -2.85 -5.86
C ASP A 216 17.98 -1.76 -6.45
N ARG A 217 17.43 -0.57 -6.71
CA ARG A 217 18.22 0.55 -7.21
C ARG A 217 19.21 1.04 -6.17
N PHE A 218 18.78 1.20 -4.92
CA PHE A 218 19.69 1.57 -3.84
C PHE A 218 20.79 0.52 -3.63
N ALA A 219 20.45 -0.77 -3.71
CA ALA A 219 21.43 -1.85 -3.65
C ALA A 219 22.47 -1.74 -4.78
N GLN A 220 22.02 -1.47 -6.00
CA GLN A 220 22.87 -1.32 -7.18
C GLN A 220 23.82 -0.13 -7.02
N ASP A 221 23.29 1.04 -6.67
CA ASP A 221 24.08 2.27 -6.55
C ASP A 221 25.14 2.16 -5.43
N VAL A 222 24.77 1.55 -4.30
CA VAL A 222 25.69 1.24 -3.20
C VAL A 222 26.76 0.26 -3.68
N GLU A 223 26.38 -0.86 -4.29
CA GLU A 223 27.34 -1.88 -4.75
C GLU A 223 28.34 -1.33 -5.77
N ASP A 224 27.86 -0.58 -6.76
CA ASP A 224 28.72 0.02 -7.79
C ASP A 224 29.72 0.99 -7.19
N THR A 225 29.28 1.82 -6.25
CA THR A 225 30.15 2.76 -5.55
C THR A 225 31.15 2.04 -4.65
N GLN A 226 30.72 1.02 -3.90
CA GLN A 226 31.60 0.19 -3.08
C GLN A 226 32.67 -0.49 -3.93
N ASN A 227 32.30 -1.06 -5.08
CA ASN A 227 33.22 -1.74 -5.99
C ASN A 227 34.23 -0.77 -6.60
N LYS A 228 33.79 0.44 -6.95
CA LYS A 228 34.68 1.49 -7.46
C LYS A 228 35.70 1.95 -6.41
N ILE A 229 35.26 2.18 -5.17
CA ILE A 229 36.14 2.52 -4.05
C ILE A 229 37.16 1.41 -3.80
N ARG A 230 36.71 0.14 -3.73
CA ARG A 230 37.61 -1.01 -3.55
C ARG A 230 38.63 -1.12 -4.68
N SER A 231 38.23 -0.80 -5.92
CA SER A 231 39.14 -0.79 -7.08
C SER A 231 40.21 0.31 -6.97
N ALA A 232 39.79 1.54 -6.68
CA ALA A 232 40.71 2.68 -6.51
C ALA A 232 41.72 2.45 -5.36
N LEU A 233 41.26 1.89 -4.23
CA LEU A 233 42.12 1.58 -3.09
C LEU A 233 43.15 0.47 -3.38
N LYS A 234 42.80 -0.54 -4.19
CA LYS A 234 43.75 -1.57 -4.65
C LYS A 234 44.88 -0.96 -5.46
N THR A 235 44.58 0.01 -6.34
CA THR A 235 45.60 0.72 -7.13
C THR A 235 46.59 1.46 -6.25
N VAL A 236 46.12 2.14 -5.20
CA VAL A 236 46.98 2.83 -4.22
C VAL A 236 47.90 1.85 -3.50
N ALA A 237 47.36 0.72 -3.04
CA ALA A 237 48.13 -0.29 -2.32
C ALA A 237 49.26 -0.90 -3.19
N ILE A 238 49.00 -1.16 -4.47
CA ILE A 238 50.01 -1.65 -5.43
C ILE A 238 51.12 -0.60 -5.62
N CYS A 239 50.77 0.67 -5.86
CA CYS A 239 51.75 1.72 -6.12
C CYS A 239 52.64 2.00 -4.89
N ALA A 240 52.06 1.96 -3.68
CA ALA A 240 52.80 2.12 -2.44
C ALA A 240 53.76 0.96 -2.13
N GLY A 241 53.42 -0.28 -2.54
CA GLY A 241 54.26 -1.46 -2.31
C GLY A 241 55.40 -1.65 -3.32
N VAL A 242 55.28 -1.10 -4.53
CA VAL A 242 56.23 -1.33 -5.65
C VAL A 242 57.05 -0.09 -6.01
N GLY A 243 56.69 1.11 -5.54
CA GLY A 243 57.44 2.35 -5.86
C GLY A 243 57.27 2.82 -7.30
N LEU A 244 56.15 2.47 -7.95
CA LEU A 244 55.84 2.86 -9.33
C LEU A 244 55.15 4.23 -9.41
N VAL A 245 55.52 5.01 -10.43
CA VAL A 245 54.96 6.33 -10.73
C VAL A 245 53.75 6.18 -11.65
N VAL A 246 52.54 6.49 -11.19
CA VAL A 246 51.36 6.64 -12.06
C VAL A 246 51.14 8.14 -12.31
N GLY A 247 51.40 8.58 -13.54
CA GLY A 247 50.95 9.89 -14.04
C GLY A 247 49.43 9.90 -14.17
N GLY A 248 48.79 10.95 -13.66
CA GLY A 248 47.34 11.04 -13.49
C GLY A 248 46.52 10.72 -14.75
N ILE A 249 45.50 9.87 -14.58
CA ILE A 249 44.54 9.52 -15.64
C ILE A 249 43.31 10.41 -15.48
N LEU A 250 43.26 11.50 -16.23
CA LEU A 250 41.99 12.13 -16.60
C LEU A 250 41.57 11.53 -17.95
N GLY A 251 40.71 10.51 -17.88
CA GLY A 251 39.92 10.01 -19.01
C GLY A 251 40.62 9.02 -19.95
N GLY A 252 40.11 7.79 -19.99
CA GLY A 252 40.34 6.86 -21.10
C GLY A 252 41.35 5.75 -20.80
N LEU A 253 40.86 4.53 -20.96
CA LEU A 253 41.60 3.28 -20.87
C LEU A 253 42.77 3.26 -21.88
N ALA A 254 44.00 3.37 -21.39
CA ALA A 254 45.17 2.78 -22.03
C ALA A 254 46.20 2.50 -20.93
N GLY A 255 46.33 1.23 -20.56
CA GLY A 255 47.27 0.80 -19.54
C GLY A 255 48.70 1.15 -19.92
N THR A 256 49.39 1.85 -19.05
CA THR A 256 50.85 1.80 -18.96
C THR A 256 51.21 1.07 -17.68
N VAL A 257 50.97 -0.25 -17.71
CA VAL A 257 51.68 -1.16 -16.81
C VAL A 257 53.14 -1.09 -17.22
N VAL A 258 54.00 -0.52 -16.37
CA VAL A 258 55.44 -0.73 -16.52
C VAL A 258 55.71 -2.14 -16.00
N GLU A 259 55.78 -3.11 -16.90
CA GLU A 259 56.27 -4.45 -16.56
C GLU A 259 57.77 -4.37 -16.21
N PRO A 260 58.26 -5.16 -15.23
CA PRO A 260 59.68 -5.24 -14.93
C PRO A 260 60.39 -6.02 -16.04
N GLY A 261 60.74 -5.31 -17.12
CA GLY A 261 61.58 -5.84 -18.20
C GLY A 261 61.01 -5.59 -19.59
N GLY A 262 61.26 -4.40 -20.15
CA GLY A 262 61.24 -4.17 -21.59
C GLY A 262 60.42 -2.97 -22.05
N GLY A 263 61.10 -1.97 -22.61
CA GLY A 263 60.51 -0.99 -23.53
C GLY A 263 60.31 0.42 -22.96
N THR A 264 61.16 1.34 -23.42
CA THR A 264 61.17 2.77 -23.11
C THR A 264 59.88 3.51 -23.53
N ILE A 265 59.31 4.31 -22.63
CA ILE A 265 58.42 5.42 -23.00
C ILE A 265 59.28 6.60 -23.48
N ALA A 266 59.31 6.79 -24.81
CA ALA A 266 59.94 7.93 -25.46
C ALA A 266 59.01 9.15 -25.34
N GLY A 267 59.43 10.16 -24.55
CA GLY A 267 58.67 11.38 -24.36
C GLY A 267 59.30 12.37 -23.38
N GLY A 268 60.58 12.70 -23.60
CA GLY A 268 61.31 13.89 -23.13
C GLY A 268 60.97 14.51 -21.77
N VAL A 269 61.73 14.13 -20.73
CA VAL A 269 62.27 15.08 -19.73
C VAL A 269 63.66 14.58 -19.36
N GLY A 270 64.67 15.38 -19.69
CA GLY A 270 66.07 15.07 -19.40
C GLY A 270 66.40 15.34 -17.94
N GLY A 271 67.19 14.43 -17.35
CA GLY A 271 68.03 14.68 -16.17
C GLY A 271 67.47 14.17 -14.84
N GLY A 272 68.10 13.11 -14.31
CA GLY A 272 68.00 12.70 -12.91
C GLY A 272 67.04 11.54 -12.64
N ALA A 273 67.51 10.30 -12.77
CA ALA A 273 66.83 9.14 -12.21
C ALA A 273 67.11 9.05 -10.71
N GLU A 274 66.47 9.92 -9.93
CA GLU A 274 66.07 9.53 -8.57
C GLU A 274 64.68 8.92 -8.72
N GLY A 275 64.51 7.67 -8.28
CA GLY A 275 63.19 7.05 -8.19
C GLY A 275 62.34 7.90 -7.25
N ALA A 276 61.58 8.83 -7.81
CA ALA A 276 60.65 9.66 -7.06
C ALA A 276 59.57 8.73 -6.53
N SER A 277 59.73 8.25 -5.31
CA SER A 277 58.65 7.58 -4.59
C SER A 277 57.49 8.56 -4.60
N ILE A 278 56.39 8.22 -5.28
CA ILE A 278 55.16 9.00 -5.13
C ILE A 278 54.83 8.92 -3.64
N GLY A 279 54.94 10.06 -2.94
CA GLY A 279 54.62 10.11 -1.52
C GLY A 279 53.19 9.64 -1.31
N GLY A 280 52.93 8.86 -0.25
CA GLY A 280 51.62 8.26 0.00
C GLY A 280 50.43 9.24 -0.07
N GLY A 281 50.67 10.53 0.21
CA GLY A 281 49.68 11.60 0.03
C GLY A 281 49.25 11.86 -1.42
N ALA A 282 50.14 11.76 -2.41
CA ALA A 282 49.79 11.97 -3.81
C ALA A 282 48.98 10.79 -4.38
N LEU A 283 49.26 9.55 -3.95
CA LEU A 283 48.45 8.37 -4.29
C LEU A 283 47.06 8.44 -3.64
N ALA A 284 46.97 8.93 -2.40
CA ALA A 284 45.68 9.14 -1.73
C ALA A 284 44.84 10.20 -2.46
N ALA A 285 45.46 11.30 -2.92
CA ALA A 285 44.80 12.36 -3.67
C ALA A 285 44.28 11.88 -5.03
N SER A 286 45.04 11.05 -5.77
CA SER A 286 44.56 10.49 -7.03
C SER A 286 43.37 9.54 -6.84
N ALA A 287 43.40 8.68 -5.82
CA ALA A 287 42.26 7.82 -5.51
C ALA A 287 41.03 8.61 -5.06
N ALA A 288 41.21 9.65 -4.25
CA ALA A 288 40.11 10.54 -3.87
C ALA A 288 39.48 11.22 -5.09
N ALA A 289 40.29 11.68 -6.05
CA ALA A 289 39.80 12.27 -7.31
C ALA A 289 39.01 11.27 -8.18
N GLU A 290 39.37 9.99 -8.18
CA GLU A 290 38.61 8.93 -8.87
C GLU A 290 37.31 8.56 -8.15
N ILE A 291 37.29 8.60 -6.81
CA ILE A 291 36.15 8.20 -5.98
C ILE A 291 35.07 9.29 -5.94
N LEU A 292 35.46 10.55 -5.81
CA LEU A 292 34.55 11.68 -5.55
C LEU A 292 33.37 11.79 -6.55
N PRO A 293 33.55 11.64 -7.88
CA PRO A 293 32.43 11.71 -8.82
C PRO A 293 31.35 10.64 -8.59
N PHE A 294 31.74 9.45 -8.13
CA PHE A 294 30.80 8.36 -7.85
C PHE A 294 30.00 8.63 -6.57
N LEU A 295 30.63 9.17 -5.53
CA LEU A 295 29.94 9.57 -4.30
C LEU A 295 28.91 10.68 -4.58
N ILE A 296 29.26 11.66 -5.42
CA ILE A 296 28.33 12.71 -5.85
C ILE A 296 27.16 12.13 -6.68
N THR A 297 27.45 11.20 -7.59
CA THR A 297 26.40 10.56 -8.41
C THR A 297 25.45 9.75 -7.54
N LEU A 298 25.97 9.00 -6.56
CA LEU A 298 25.19 8.26 -5.59
C LEU A 298 24.27 9.19 -4.77
N ASP A 299 24.80 10.32 -4.29
CA ASP A 299 23.99 11.33 -3.60
C ASP A 299 22.79 11.80 -4.46
N THR A 300 23.00 12.02 -5.76
CA THR A 300 21.93 12.45 -6.67
C THR A 300 20.93 11.35 -7.00
N ALA A 301 21.39 10.12 -7.19
CA ALA A 301 20.54 8.97 -7.52
C ALA A 301 19.60 8.64 -6.36
N VAL A 302 20.13 8.63 -5.13
CA VAL A 302 19.35 8.38 -3.91
C VAL A 302 18.22 9.39 -3.73
N ILE A 303 18.45 10.68 -4.02
CA ILE A 303 17.42 11.72 -3.92
C ILE A 303 16.30 11.50 -4.94
N ALA A 304 16.66 11.14 -6.18
CA ALA A 304 15.67 10.86 -7.23
C ALA A 304 14.81 9.64 -6.86
N ASP A 305 15.44 8.58 -6.35
CA ASP A 305 14.75 7.36 -5.97
C ASP A 305 13.88 7.50 -4.71
N SER A 306 14.36 8.25 -3.71
CA SER A 306 13.59 8.51 -2.50
C SER A 306 12.35 9.35 -2.81
N ALA A 307 12.44 10.29 -3.76
CA ALA A 307 11.29 11.08 -4.23
C ALA A 307 10.23 10.22 -4.92
N ILE A 308 10.63 9.17 -5.67
CA ILE A 308 9.69 8.21 -6.25
C ILE A 308 8.91 7.51 -5.13
N ILE A 309 9.58 7.04 -4.08
CA ILE A 309 8.93 6.40 -2.93
C ILE A 309 7.99 7.39 -2.23
N GLY A 310 8.46 8.59 -1.91
CA GLY A 310 7.69 9.62 -1.21
C GLY A 310 6.42 10.08 -1.95
N SER A 311 6.49 10.21 -3.28
CA SER A 311 5.32 10.62 -4.10
C SER A 311 4.16 9.63 -4.04
N VAL A 312 4.45 8.35 -3.85
CA VAL A 312 3.45 7.27 -3.84
C VAL A 312 2.79 7.20 -2.48
N VAL A 313 3.53 7.45 -1.40
CA VAL A 313 3.01 7.49 -0.04
C VAL A 313 1.95 8.58 0.11
N GLY A 314 2.18 9.77 -0.46
CA GLY A 314 1.22 10.87 -0.40
C GLY A 314 -0.10 10.61 -1.14
N GLY A 315 -0.10 9.77 -2.18
CA GLY A 315 -1.28 9.48 -3.00
C GLY A 315 -2.02 8.19 -2.64
N ALA A 316 -1.30 7.08 -2.43
CA ALA A 316 -1.90 5.76 -2.25
C ALA A 316 -2.32 5.48 -0.80
N ILE A 317 -1.53 5.91 0.20
CA ILE A 317 -1.78 5.53 1.60
C ILE A 317 -2.95 6.32 2.20
N GLY A 318 -3.10 7.61 1.86
CA GLY A 318 -4.26 8.40 2.27
C GLY A 318 -5.58 7.87 1.69
N GLY A 319 -5.56 7.30 0.47
CA GLY A 319 -6.72 6.70 -0.17
C GLY A 319 -7.06 5.31 0.39
N VAL A 320 -6.06 4.43 0.53
CA VAL A 320 -6.24 3.03 0.98
C VAL A 320 -6.69 2.94 2.44
N GLY A 321 -6.18 3.81 3.31
CA GLY A 321 -6.57 3.83 4.74
C GLY A 321 -8.05 4.14 4.93
N HIS A 322 -8.59 5.10 4.19
CA HIS A 322 -10.00 5.50 4.28
C HIS A 322 -10.94 4.65 3.43
N ALA A 323 -10.46 4.08 2.31
CA ALA A 323 -11.29 3.32 1.39
C ALA A 323 -11.97 2.12 2.07
N LEU A 324 -11.29 1.47 3.03
CA LEU A 324 -11.82 0.27 3.70
C LEU A 324 -12.53 0.57 5.03
N ASP A 325 -12.55 1.82 5.51
CA ASP A 325 -13.08 2.15 6.85
C ASP A 325 -14.55 1.74 7.00
N ASP A 326 -15.39 2.04 6.00
CA ASP A 326 -16.81 1.69 6.02
C ASP A 326 -17.01 0.17 6.05
N LEU A 327 -16.22 -0.57 5.27
CA LEU A 327 -16.27 -2.02 5.22
C LEU A 327 -15.84 -2.62 6.56
N LEU A 328 -14.69 -2.20 7.09
CA LEU A 328 -14.12 -2.73 8.33
C LEU A 328 -15.03 -2.47 9.54
N ASN A 329 -15.77 -1.35 9.54
CA ASN A 329 -16.71 -0.99 10.60
C ASN A 329 -18.13 -1.56 10.39
N SER A 330 -18.39 -2.30 9.31
CA SER A 330 -19.70 -2.94 9.09
C SER A 330 -20.02 -3.98 10.17
N THR A 331 -21.27 -4.45 10.25
CA THR A 331 -21.68 -5.49 11.22
C THR A 331 -22.35 -6.65 10.52
N ALA A 332 -21.99 -7.88 10.93
CA ALA A 332 -22.61 -9.12 10.45
C ALA A 332 -23.58 -9.63 11.52
N THR A 333 -24.81 -9.96 11.12
CA THR A 333 -25.89 -10.34 12.04
C THR A 333 -26.72 -11.51 11.49
N VAL A 334 -27.12 -12.42 12.39
CA VAL A 334 -28.10 -13.49 12.11
C VAL A 334 -29.47 -13.12 12.68
N TYR A 335 -30.52 -13.28 11.87
CA TYR A 335 -31.91 -13.09 12.28
C TYR A 335 -32.56 -14.44 12.59
N MET A 336 -32.85 -14.70 13.87
CA MET A 336 -33.56 -15.90 14.28
C MET A 336 -35.05 -15.78 13.95
N ALA A 337 -35.57 -16.64 13.08
CA ALA A 337 -37.00 -16.73 12.85
C ALA A 337 -37.67 -17.34 14.10
N THR A 338 -38.29 -16.51 14.94
CA THR A 338 -39.20 -17.01 15.99
C THR A 338 -40.50 -17.47 15.36
N ALA A 339 -40.92 -18.68 15.73
CA ALA A 339 -42.15 -19.30 15.25
C ALA A 339 -43.39 -18.40 15.44
N ALA A 340 -44.22 -18.36 14.39
CA ALA A 340 -45.56 -17.78 14.32
C ALA A 340 -45.71 -16.26 14.59
N GLY A 341 -45.81 -15.47 13.52
CA GLY A 341 -46.63 -14.25 13.52
C GLY A 341 -46.00 -12.93 13.06
N SER A 342 -44.70 -12.86 12.73
CA SER A 342 -44.07 -11.62 12.27
C SER A 342 -43.65 -11.67 10.80
N ASN A 343 -44.21 -10.74 10.03
CA ASN A 343 -44.04 -10.47 8.61
C ASN A 343 -42.59 -10.72 8.08
N PRO A 344 -42.38 -11.56 7.04
CA PRO A 344 -41.06 -11.99 6.56
C PRO A 344 -40.27 -10.92 5.77
N ARG A 345 -40.40 -9.63 6.12
CA ARG A 345 -39.73 -8.50 5.45
C ARG A 345 -38.50 -7.94 6.18
N SER A 346 -38.08 -8.55 7.29
CA SER A 346 -37.02 -8.02 8.15
C SER A 346 -35.60 -8.50 7.79
N GLY A 347 -35.31 -8.66 6.50
CA GLY A 347 -33.95 -8.99 6.01
C GLY A 347 -33.18 -7.81 5.41
N LEU A 348 -33.77 -6.61 5.39
CA LEU A 348 -33.12 -5.42 4.84
C LEU A 348 -32.41 -4.66 5.96
N HIS A 349 -31.15 -4.30 5.73
CA HIS A 349 -30.35 -3.26 6.40
C HIS A 349 -31.20 -2.43 7.37
N GLU A 350 -30.91 -2.49 8.68
CA GLU A 350 -31.55 -1.54 9.59
C GLU A 350 -31.32 -0.14 9.03
N PRO A 351 -32.39 0.64 8.77
CA PRO A 351 -32.26 1.95 8.14
C PRO A 351 -31.31 2.80 8.98
N ILE A 352 -30.25 3.34 8.36
CA ILE A 352 -29.34 4.25 9.08
C ILE A 352 -30.21 5.42 9.57
N PRO A 353 -30.27 5.66 10.89
CA PRO A 353 -31.18 6.66 11.43
C PRO A 353 -30.73 8.04 10.94
N ALA A 354 -31.68 8.83 10.47
CA ALA A 354 -31.42 10.21 10.09
C ALA A 354 -30.89 10.99 11.29
N PRO A 355 -29.82 11.79 11.13
CA PRO A 355 -29.37 12.69 12.18
C PRO A 355 -30.46 13.73 12.44
N LYS A 356 -30.51 14.28 13.66
CA LYS A 356 -31.50 15.34 13.99
C LYS A 356 -31.21 16.64 13.23
N THR A 357 -29.93 16.88 12.93
CA THR A 357 -29.40 18.07 12.26
C THR A 357 -28.34 17.66 11.24
N LEU A 358 -28.20 18.44 10.18
CA LEU A 358 -27.15 18.25 9.19
C LEU A 358 -25.99 19.20 9.53
N GLU A 359 -24.94 18.71 10.18
CA GLU A 359 -23.80 19.56 10.62
C GLU A 359 -23.08 20.19 9.43
N GLY A 360 -22.96 19.47 8.32
CA GLY A 360 -22.38 19.98 7.06
C GLY A 360 -23.28 20.99 6.33
N PHE A 361 -24.52 21.16 6.79
CA PHE A 361 -25.51 22.09 6.23
C PHE A 361 -26.20 22.87 7.36
N PRO A 362 -25.49 23.79 8.05
CA PRO A 362 -26.00 24.46 9.25
C PRO A 362 -27.25 25.32 9.02
N ASP A 363 -27.51 25.72 7.78
CA ASP A 363 -28.72 26.46 7.40
C ASP A 363 -29.94 25.57 7.09
N ALA A 364 -29.77 24.24 7.00
CA ALA A 364 -30.83 23.29 6.67
C ALA A 364 -31.63 22.91 7.92
N LYS A 365 -32.93 23.20 7.92
CA LYS A 365 -33.84 22.88 9.03
C LYS A 365 -34.83 21.78 8.66
N PRO A 366 -35.27 20.94 9.63
CA PRO A 366 -36.25 19.89 9.36
C PRO A 366 -37.49 20.43 8.65
N ASP A 367 -37.91 19.75 7.59
CA ASP A 367 -39.07 20.10 6.75
C ASP A 367 -40.09 18.94 6.75
N LYS A 368 -41.31 19.21 6.26
CA LYS A 368 -42.35 18.19 6.15
C LYS A 368 -41.87 17.04 5.27
N LYS A 369 -41.88 15.82 5.83
CA LYS A 369 -41.59 14.59 5.08
C LYS A 369 -42.66 14.38 4.02
N LYS A 370 -42.26 13.99 2.80
CA LYS A 370 -43.18 13.84 1.65
C LYS A 370 -42.98 12.54 0.88
N THR A 371 -41.74 12.17 0.60
CA THR A 371 -41.42 11.00 -0.21
C THR A 371 -41.56 9.72 0.62
N PRO A 372 -42.36 8.72 0.20
CA PRO A 372 -42.42 7.43 0.87
C PRO A 372 -41.09 6.68 0.80
N VAL A 373 -40.72 5.98 1.87
CA VAL A 373 -39.62 5.02 1.83
C VAL A 373 -40.06 3.83 0.99
N ARG A 374 -39.32 3.51 -0.08
CA ARG A 374 -39.63 2.42 -1.01
C ARG A 374 -39.62 1.07 -0.25
N GLY A 375 -40.80 0.47 -0.06
CA GLY A 375 -40.97 -0.81 0.65
C GLY A 375 -41.38 -0.70 2.13
N GLY A 376 -41.64 0.50 2.66
CA GLY A 376 -42.07 0.71 4.05
C GLY A 376 -43.22 1.71 4.20
N GLY A 377 -43.83 1.76 5.40
CA GLY A 377 -44.98 2.63 5.72
C GLY A 377 -44.63 4.04 6.25
N SER A 378 -43.38 4.49 6.09
CA SER A 378 -42.87 5.76 6.62
C SER A 378 -42.40 6.71 5.52
N LEU A 379 -42.38 8.02 5.80
CA LEU A 379 -41.86 9.06 4.89
C LEU A 379 -40.38 9.37 5.20
N ARG A 380 -39.61 9.72 4.16
CA ARG A 380 -38.18 10.06 4.27
C ARG A 380 -37.97 11.36 5.05
N PRO A 381 -37.05 11.38 6.04
CA PRO A 381 -36.60 12.60 6.68
C PRO A 381 -36.09 13.61 5.66
N ARG A 382 -36.40 14.89 5.90
CA ARG A 382 -36.17 15.96 4.96
C ARG A 382 -35.82 17.24 5.68
N TRP A 383 -34.96 18.06 5.08
CA TRP A 383 -34.64 19.42 5.50
C TRP A 383 -34.78 20.39 4.33
N LYS A 384 -34.89 21.67 4.67
CA LYS A 384 -34.91 22.77 3.73
C LYS A 384 -34.02 23.90 4.25
N ASP A 385 -33.17 24.44 3.39
CA ASP A 385 -32.32 25.58 3.75
C ASP A 385 -33.02 26.93 3.51
N LYS A 386 -32.39 28.02 3.94
CA LYS A 386 -32.90 29.39 3.75
C LYS A 386 -33.07 29.77 2.26
N LYS A 387 -32.35 29.11 1.35
CA LYS A 387 -32.44 29.33 -0.11
C LYS A 387 -33.55 28.46 -0.74
N GLY A 388 -34.24 27.66 0.07
CA GLY A 388 -35.32 26.78 -0.34
C GLY A 388 -34.87 25.45 -0.94
N LYS A 389 -33.55 25.15 -0.95
CA LYS A 389 -33.06 23.84 -1.42
C LYS A 389 -33.52 22.73 -0.51
N ILE A 390 -33.71 21.56 -1.09
CA ILE A 390 -34.31 20.41 -0.42
C ILE A 390 -33.23 19.37 -0.18
N TYR A 391 -33.24 18.79 1.02
CA TYR A 391 -32.29 17.78 1.46
C TYR A 391 -33.10 16.57 1.91
N GLU A 392 -32.92 15.41 1.28
CA GLU A 392 -33.65 14.19 1.62
C GLU A 392 -32.68 13.10 2.09
N TRP A 393 -33.05 12.41 3.16
CA TRP A 393 -32.21 11.36 3.74
C TRP A 393 -32.25 10.07 2.91
N ASP A 394 -31.08 9.56 2.53
CA ASP A 394 -30.94 8.20 2.04
C ASP A 394 -30.56 7.26 3.19
N SER A 395 -31.57 6.59 3.74
CA SER A 395 -31.40 5.65 4.86
C SER A 395 -30.62 4.39 4.51
N LYS A 396 -30.33 4.14 3.23
CA LYS A 396 -29.47 3.02 2.81
C LYS A 396 -27.99 3.39 2.84
N LYS A 397 -27.69 4.66 2.57
CA LYS A 397 -26.31 5.14 2.39
C LYS A 397 -25.81 5.99 3.56
N GLY A 398 -26.71 6.50 4.40
CA GLY A 398 -26.33 7.39 5.49
C GLY A 398 -25.96 8.80 5.01
N THR A 399 -26.41 9.15 3.80
CA THR A 399 -26.06 10.40 3.11
C THR A 399 -27.31 11.25 2.88
N VAL A 400 -27.09 12.51 2.49
CA VAL A 400 -28.18 13.43 2.15
C VAL A 400 -28.17 13.76 0.66
N GLU A 401 -29.30 13.50 0.01
CA GLU A 401 -29.52 13.87 -1.38
C GLU A 401 -29.99 15.32 -1.45
N LYS A 402 -29.28 16.14 -2.22
CA LYS A 402 -29.56 17.57 -2.35
C LYS A 402 -30.31 17.84 -3.65
N TYR A 403 -31.31 18.70 -3.57
CA TYR A 403 -32.12 19.11 -4.70
C TYR A 403 -32.29 20.62 -4.78
N SER A 404 -32.54 21.09 -5.99
CA SER A 404 -32.93 22.46 -6.28
C SER A 404 -34.20 22.87 -5.53
N LYS A 405 -34.43 24.19 -5.42
CA LYS A 405 -35.58 24.77 -4.69
C LYS A 405 -36.97 24.35 -5.19
N ASP A 406 -37.05 23.85 -6.42
CA ASP A 406 -38.26 23.34 -7.05
C ASP A 406 -38.35 21.80 -7.04
N GLY A 407 -37.33 21.13 -6.49
CA GLY A 407 -37.25 19.67 -6.41
C GLY A 407 -36.98 18.98 -7.76
N LYS A 408 -36.73 19.73 -8.84
CA LYS A 408 -36.62 19.17 -10.21
C LYS A 408 -35.21 18.78 -10.61
N THR A 409 -34.20 19.20 -9.86
CA THR A 409 -32.80 18.91 -10.17
C THR A 409 -32.13 18.29 -8.95
N HIS A 410 -31.67 17.05 -9.10
CA HIS A 410 -30.77 16.41 -8.14
C HIS A 410 -29.36 17.00 -8.30
N GLU A 411 -28.85 17.64 -7.26
CA GLU A 411 -27.55 18.31 -7.23
C GLU A 411 -26.42 17.39 -6.74
N GLY A 412 -26.74 16.17 -6.32
CA GLY A 412 -25.79 15.16 -5.87
C GLY A 412 -26.07 14.66 -4.45
N GLU A 413 -25.21 13.76 -4.02
CA GLU A 413 -25.24 13.10 -2.72
C GLU A 413 -24.10 13.63 -1.85
N PHE A 414 -24.39 13.94 -0.59
CA PHE A 414 -23.47 14.64 0.29
C PHE A 414 -23.37 13.96 1.66
N ASP A 415 -22.19 14.08 2.27
CA ASP A 415 -21.97 13.69 3.67
C ASP A 415 -22.73 14.66 4.61
N PRO A 416 -23.53 14.15 5.56
CA PRO A 416 -24.35 15.00 6.43
C PRO A 416 -23.56 15.76 7.50
N LYS A 417 -22.33 15.34 7.81
CA LYS A 417 -21.43 15.95 8.81
C LYS A 417 -20.47 16.96 8.18
N THR A 418 -19.84 16.62 7.07
CA THR A 418 -18.81 17.45 6.43
C THR A 418 -19.40 18.36 5.34
N GLY A 419 -20.50 17.94 4.71
CA GLY A 419 -21.08 18.62 3.55
C GLY A 419 -20.34 18.35 2.24
N GLU A 420 -19.36 17.43 2.24
CA GLU A 420 -18.63 17.02 1.03
C GLU A 420 -19.51 16.23 0.09
N GLN A 421 -19.29 16.42 -1.21
CA GLN A 421 -20.04 15.69 -2.24
C GLN A 421 -19.45 14.30 -2.44
N VAL A 422 -20.19 13.27 -2.04
CA VAL A 422 -19.80 11.87 -2.13
C VAL A 422 -20.43 11.15 -3.33
N GLY A 423 -21.45 11.76 -3.95
CA GLY A 423 -22.08 11.23 -5.16
C GLY A 423 -22.45 12.30 -6.18
N LYS A 424 -22.30 11.94 -7.46
CA LYS A 424 -22.57 12.82 -8.60
C LYS A 424 -24.08 13.13 -8.72
N PRO A 425 -24.45 14.29 -9.31
CA PRO A 425 -25.83 14.57 -9.71
C PRO A 425 -26.41 13.45 -10.57
N VAL A 426 -27.70 13.16 -10.40
CA VAL A 426 -28.41 12.12 -11.17
C VAL A 426 -29.46 12.82 -12.04
N PRO A 427 -29.23 12.94 -13.36
CA PRO A 427 -30.18 13.60 -14.26
C PRO A 427 -31.57 12.96 -14.21
N GLY A 428 -32.62 13.79 -14.19
CA GLY A 428 -34.01 13.34 -14.19
C GLY A 428 -34.57 12.90 -12.82
N ARG A 429 -33.74 12.80 -11.77
CA ARG A 429 -34.21 12.50 -10.42
C ARG A 429 -34.83 13.75 -9.77
N THR A 430 -36.05 13.60 -9.25
CA THR A 430 -36.84 14.70 -8.69
C THR A 430 -37.45 14.34 -7.33
N VAL A 431 -37.83 15.36 -6.57
CA VAL A 431 -38.55 15.26 -5.30
C VAL A 431 -39.73 16.22 -5.28
N GLU A 432 -40.77 15.87 -4.54
CA GLU A 432 -41.93 16.75 -4.37
C GLU A 432 -41.52 18.00 -3.58
N LYS A 433 -41.81 19.20 -4.09
CA LYS A 433 -41.45 20.49 -3.46
C LYS A 433 -42.08 20.72 -2.10
#